data_AF-Q8I874-F1
#
_entry.id   AF-Q8I874-F1
#
_cell.length_a   1.000
_cell.length_b   1.000
_cell.length_c   1.000
_cell.angle_alpha   90.00
_cell.angle_beta   90.00
_cell.angle_gamma   90.00
#
_symmetry.space_group_name_H-M   'P 1'
#
loop_
_entity.id
_entity.type
_entity.pdbx_description
1 polymer ?
#
loop_
_entity_poly.entity_id
_entity_poly.type
_entity_poly.pdbx_seq_one_letter_code
_entity_poly.pdbx_strand_id
1 'polypeptide(L)' 'LLNEYDSEMTFSLPQGQGIRGLRSSFNRYYHDRRWRLTLCKL' A
#
# COMPACT_ATOMS: atom_id res chain seq x y z
N LEU A 1 5.14 -0.61 -3.68
CA LEU A 1 4.07 0.40 -3.60
C LEU A 1 2.78 -0.38 -3.79
N LEU A 2 1.72 -0.08 -3.03
CA LEU A 2 0.46 -0.82 -3.04
C LEU A 2 -0.42 -0.41 -4.23
N ASN A 3 -0.49 0.90 -4.49
CA ASN A 3 -1.28 1.49 -5.57
C ASN A 3 -0.66 2.82 -6.01
N GLU A 4 -1.04 3.27 -7.20
CA GLU A 4 -0.88 4.67 -7.64
C GLU A 4 -2.14 5.47 -7.28
N TYR A 5 -2.10 6.80 -7.51
CA TYR A 5 -3.28 7.65 -7.34
C TYR A 5 -4.40 7.25 -8.31
N ASP A 6 -5.65 7.40 -7.88
CA ASP A 6 -6.86 7.08 -8.66
C ASP A 6 -6.86 5.66 -9.24
N SER A 7 -6.17 4.73 -8.58
CA SER A 7 -5.98 3.36 -9.02
C SER A 7 -6.43 2.37 -7.94
N GLU A 8 -6.83 1.17 -8.37
CA GLU A 8 -7.29 0.11 -7.47
C GLU A 8 -6.16 -0.44 -6.57
N MET A 9 -6.52 -0.91 -5.38
CA MET A 9 -5.63 -1.63 -4.47
C MET A 9 -5.87 -3.14 -4.56
N THR A 10 -5.23 -3.81 -5.52
CA THR A 10 -5.47 -5.24 -5.82
C THR A 10 -4.42 -6.20 -5.26
N PHE A 11 -3.59 -5.74 -4.32
CA PHE A 11 -2.52 -6.55 -3.74
C PHE A 11 -3.04 -7.58 -2.73
N SER A 12 -2.62 -8.83 -2.92
CA SER A 12 -2.84 -9.93 -1.97
C SER A 12 -1.54 -10.28 -1.25
N LEU A 13 -1.62 -10.50 0.07
CA LEU A 13 -0.48 -10.92 0.86
C LEU A 13 -0.04 -12.34 0.51
N PRO A 14 1.26 -12.57 0.23
CA PRO A 14 1.78 -13.92 0.12
C PRO A 14 1.62 -14.68 1.43
N GLN A 15 1.37 -15.99 1.35
CA GLN A 15 1.30 -16.86 2.52
C GLN A 15 2.61 -16.78 3.33
N GLY A 16 2.49 -16.80 4.67
CA GLY A 16 3.65 -16.72 5.57
C GLY A 16 4.23 -15.31 5.74
N GLN A 17 3.54 -14.27 5.26
CA GLN A 17 3.92 -12.88 5.50
C GLN A 17 2.85 -12.11 6.28
N GLY A 18 3.31 -11.13 7.06
CA GLY A 18 2.47 -10.14 7.74
C GLY A 18 2.82 -8.71 7.29
N ILE A 19 1.91 -7.77 7.51
CA ILE A 19 2.19 -6.34 7.33
C ILE A 19 2.83 -5.81 8.60
N ARG A 20 4.10 -5.42 8.50
CA ARG A 20 4.86 -4.77 9.58
C ARG A 20 4.63 -3.26 9.62
N GLY A 21 4.33 -2.65 8.48
CA GLY A 21 4.15 -1.21 8.40
C GLY A 21 3.39 -0.77 7.17
N LEU A 22 2.72 0.38 7.30
CA LEU A 22 1.94 1.01 6.26
C LEU A 22 2.28 2.50 6.23
N ARG A 23 2.64 3.02 5.05
CA ARG A 23 2.91 4.45 4.85
C ARG A 23 2.07 4.99 3.70
N SER A 24 1.45 6.14 3.90
CA SER A 24 0.71 6.85 2.85
C SER A 24 1.48 8.06 2.32
N SER A 25 1.10 8.49 1.12
CA SER A 25 1.46 9.80 0.58
C SER A 25 0.22 10.40 -0.06
N PHE A 26 -0.20 11.55 0.45
CA PHE A 26 -1.33 12.31 -0.08
C PHE A 26 -0.87 13.24 -1.20
N ASN A 27 -1.70 13.40 -2.23
CA ASN A 27 -1.51 14.42 -3.27
C ASN A 27 -2.77 15.24 -3.45
N ARG A 28 -2.63 16.57 -3.33
CA ARG A 28 -3.74 17.52 -3.49
C ARG A 28 -4.36 17.55 -4.88
N TYR A 29 -3.59 17.23 -5.93
CA TYR A 29 -4.10 17.24 -7.31
C TYR A 29 -5.08 16.10 -7.55
N TYR A 30 -4.73 14.91 -7.06
CA TYR A 30 -5.58 13.71 -7.16
C TYR A 30 -6.63 13.65 -6.04
N HIS A 31 -6.48 14.45 -4.98
CA HIS A 31 -7.25 14.32 -3.74
C HIS A 31 -7.24 12.90 -3.15
N ASP A 32 -6.17 12.15 -3.44
CA ASP A 32 -6.05 10.73 -3.15
C ASP A 32 -4.73 10.40 -2.43
N ARG A 33 -4.62 9.18 -1.92
CA ARG A 33 -3.45 8.61 -1.24
C ARG A 33 -2.97 7.36 -1.95
N ARG A 34 -1.68 7.35 -2.25
CA ARG A 34 -0.94 6.10 -2.55
C ARG A 34 -0.38 5.50 -1.27
N TRP A 35 -0.31 4.18 -1.23
CA TRP A 35 0.12 3.44 -0.05
C TRP A 35 1.37 2.59 -0.33
N ARG A 36 2.20 2.38 0.69
CA ARG A 36 3.36 1.47 0.63
C ARG A 36 3.32 0.56 1.85
N LEU A 37 3.34 -0.74 1.58
CA LEU A 37 3.46 -1.79 2.60
C LEU A 37 4.92 -2.10 2.88
N THR A 38 5.19 -2.39 4.15
CA THR A 38 6.40 -3.07 4.62
C THR A 38 5.98 -4.42 5.17
N LEU A 39 6.53 -5.50 4.61
CA LEU A 39 6.17 -6.86 4.99
C LEU A 39 7.22 -7.45 5.95
N CYS A 40 6.81 -8.44 6.72
CA CYS A 40 7.69 -9.32 7.48
C CYS A 40 7.29 -10.78 7.26
N LYS A 41 8.21 -11.70 7.51
CA LYS A 41 7.86 -13.12 7.66
C LYS A 41 7.15 -13.31 9.01
N LEU A 42 6.15 -14.19 9.03
CA LEU A 42 5.52 -14.65 10.25
C LEU A 42 6.47 -15.59 11.03
#